data_AF-A0A1Q7T6A8-F1
#
_entry.id   AF-A0A1Q7T6A8-F1
#
_cell.length_a   1.000
_cell.length_b   1.000
_cell.length_c   1.000
_cell.angle_alpha   90.00
_cell.angle_beta   90.00
_cell.angle_gamma   90.00
#
_symmetry.space_group_name_H-M   'P 1'
#
loop_
_entity.id
_entity.type
_entity.pdbx_description
1 polymer ?
#
loop_
_entity_poly.entity_id
_entity_poly.type
_entity_poly.pdbx_seq_one_letter_code
_entity_poly.pdbx_strand_id
1 'polypeptide(L)'
;TARRILLRANVDPNKRVKAWTEDEVGRIRDIIERELKVEGDLRREVSMNVKRLMDIGCYRGIRHRRGLPVRGQRTHTNARTRKGPRRGVMVKKKPAAAAPAAPAPKKAGA
;
A
#
# COMPACT_ATOMS: atom_id res chain seq x y z
N THR A 1 -19.02 7.65 7.31
CA THR A 1 -18.40 8.56 8.31
C THR A 1 -18.51 10.01 7.89
N ALA A 2 -18.05 10.39 6.69
CA ALA A 2 -18.11 11.78 6.19
C ALA A 2 -19.51 12.45 6.30
N ARG A 3 -20.56 11.82 5.74
CA ARG A 3 -21.94 12.34 5.83
C ARG A 3 -22.43 12.54 7.27
N ARG A 4 -22.01 11.67 8.19
CA ARG A 4 -22.39 11.76 9.62
C ARG A 4 -21.74 12.97 10.29
N ILE A 5 -20.48 13.25 9.96
CA ILE A 5 -19.75 14.41 10.50
C ILE A 5 -20.38 15.70 9.99
N LEU A 6 -20.67 15.78 8.69
CA LEU A 6 -21.29 16.97 8.08
C LEU A 6 -22.69 17.24 8.64
N LEU A 7 -23.47 16.19 8.87
CA LEU A 7 -24.80 16.30 9.48
C LEU A 7 -24.72 16.77 10.95
N ARG A 8 -23.73 16.29 11.72
CA ARG A 8 -23.48 16.77 13.09
C ARG A 8 -22.93 18.20 13.14
N ALA A 9 -22.07 18.54 12.20
CA ALA A 9 -21.51 19.89 12.05
C ALA A 9 -22.52 20.87 11.45
N ASN A 10 -23.72 20.43 11.04
CA ASN A 10 -24.73 21.22 10.36
C ASN A 10 -24.16 21.96 9.14
N VAL A 11 -23.44 21.23 8.28
CA VAL A 11 -22.85 21.74 7.03
C VAL A 11 -23.46 20.97 5.87
N ASP A 12 -23.92 21.69 4.83
CA ASP A 12 -24.44 21.07 3.61
C ASP A 12 -23.34 20.25 2.90
N PRO A 13 -23.54 18.94 2.66
CA PRO A 13 -22.59 18.10 1.94
C PRO A 13 -22.28 18.55 0.52
N ASN A 14 -23.16 19.32 -0.13
CA ASN A 14 -22.96 19.80 -1.49
C ASN A 14 -22.15 21.12 -1.54
N LYS A 15 -21.97 21.78 -0.39
CA LYS A 15 -21.19 23.01 -0.30
C LYS A 15 -19.72 22.71 -0.59
N ARG A 16 -19.13 23.45 -1.54
CA ARG A 16 -17.72 23.30 -1.89
C ARG A 16 -16.82 23.68 -0.70
N VAL A 17 -15.72 22.94 -0.52
CA VAL A 17 -14.75 23.13 0.58
C VAL A 17 -14.21 24.56 0.67
N LYS A 18 -13.97 25.21 -0.48
CA LYS A 18 -13.47 26.61 -0.51
C LYS A 18 -14.46 27.64 0.01
N ALA A 19 -15.75 27.30 0.04
CA ALA A 19 -16.83 28.20 0.47
C ALA A 19 -17.18 28.01 1.95
N TRP A 20 -16.47 27.15 2.67
CA TRP A 20 -16.72 26.93 4.10
C TRP A 20 -16.31 28.16 4.90
N THR A 21 -17.10 28.49 5.92
CA THR A 21 -16.74 29.53 6.88
C THR A 21 -15.79 28.96 7.94
N GLU A 22 -15.00 29.81 8.59
CA GLU A 22 -14.07 29.35 9.63
C GLU A 22 -14.81 28.62 10.77
N ASP A 23 -16.04 29.06 11.10
CA ASP A 23 -16.89 28.40 12.11
C ASP A 23 -17.34 26.99 11.70
N GLU A 24 -17.60 26.77 10.41
CA GLU A 24 -17.91 25.44 9.88
C GLU A 24 -16.69 24.53 9.94
N VAL A 25 -15.51 25.05 9.61
CA VAL A 25 -14.24 24.32 9.70
C VAL A 25 -13.93 23.95 11.15
N GLY A 26 -14.09 24.88 12.09
CA GLY A 26 -13.88 24.66 13.52
C GLY A 26 -14.77 23.55 14.07
N ARG A 27 -16.08 23.61 13.81
CA ARG A 27 -17.03 22.57 14.23
C ARG A 27 -16.67 21.19 13.69
N ILE A 28 -16.25 21.10 12.43
CA ILE A 28 -15.83 19.83 11.83
C ILE A 28 -14.56 19.29 12.51
N ARG A 29 -13.56 20.15 12.77
CA ARG A 29 -12.33 19.76 13.47
C ARG A 29 -12.64 19.23 14.87
N ASP A 30 -13.44 19.95 15.65
CA ASP A 30 -13.80 19.56 17.02
C ASP A 30 -14.49 18.19 17.08
N ILE A 31 -15.41 17.93 16.14
CA ILE A 31 -16.11 16.65 16.04
C ILE A 31 -15.13 15.53 15.68
N ILE A 32 -14.21 15.78 14.74
CA ILE A 32 -13.21 14.79 14.33
C ILE A 32 -12.28 14.45 15.48
N GLU A 33 -11.74 15.43 16.19
CA GLU A 33 -10.79 15.21 17.29
C GLU A 33 -11.44 14.51 18.48
N ARG A 34 -12.68 14.86 18.84
CA ARG A 34 -13.36 14.28 20.00
C ARG A 34 -13.90 12.87 19.76
N GLU A 35 -14.48 12.63 18.59
CA GLU A 35 -15.27 11.41 18.37
C GLU A 35 -14.51 10.33 17.59
N LEU A 36 -13.42 10.69 16.91
CA LEU A 36 -12.75 9.79 15.98
C LEU A 36 -11.26 9.71 16.26
N LYS A 37 -10.76 8.49 16.39
CA LYS A 37 -9.32 8.22 16.30
C LYS A 37 -8.93 8.23 14.83
N VAL A 38 -8.17 9.23 14.43
CA VAL A 38 -7.71 9.42 13.05
C VAL A 38 -6.19 9.33 12.95
N GLU A 39 -5.74 9.05 11.72
CA GLU A 39 -4.35 9.12 11.30
C GLU A 39 -3.34 8.43 12.23
N GLY A 40 -2.53 9.21 12.97
CA GLY A 40 -1.41 8.73 13.75
C GLY A 40 -1.83 7.75 14.84
N ASP A 41 -2.87 8.09 15.61
CA ASP A 41 -3.31 7.27 16.73
C ASP A 41 -3.99 5.98 16.26
N LEU A 42 -4.78 6.05 15.19
CA LEU A 42 -5.35 4.86 14.59
C LEU A 42 -4.26 3.93 14.00
N ARG A 43 -3.23 4.49 13.36
CA ARG A 43 -2.09 3.71 12.84
C ARG A 43 -1.30 3.04 13.96
N ARG A 44 -1.06 3.75 15.08
CA ARG A 44 -0.42 3.20 16.28
C ARG A 44 -1.27 2.07 16.85
N GLU A 45 -2.56 2.29 17.06
CA GLU A 45 -3.48 1.29 17.61
C GLU A 45 -3.52 0.02 16.75
N VAL A 46 -3.66 0.16 15.43
CA VAL A 46 -3.66 -0.98 14.51
C VAL A 46 -2.32 -1.72 14.54
N SER A 47 -1.20 -0.99 14.59
CA SER A 47 0.14 -1.61 14.67
C SER A 47 0.33 -2.37 15.97
N MET A 48 -0.11 -1.81 17.10
CA MET A 48 -0.11 -2.50 18.39
C MET A 48 -1.00 -3.74 18.39
N ASN A 49 -2.19 -3.66 17.78
CA ASN A 49 -3.09 -4.80 17.64
C ASN A 49 -2.44 -5.93 16.83
N VAL A 50 -1.74 -5.61 15.74
CA VAL A 50 -1.00 -6.60 14.94
C VAL A 50 0.17 -7.19 15.72
N LYS A 51 0.94 -6.35 16.43
CA LYS A 51 2.07 -6.79 17.27
C LYS A 51 1.59 -7.72 18.39
N ARG A 52 0.52 -7.35 19.09
CA ARG A 52 -0.14 -8.20 20.11
C ARG A 52 -0.50 -9.57 19.56
N LEU A 53 -1.07 -9.66 18.36
CA LEU A 53 -1.38 -10.95 17.73
C LEU A 53 -0.12 -11.78 17.43
N MET A 54 0.98 -11.12 17.03
CA MET A 54 2.27 -11.78 16.79
C MET A 54 2.92 -12.29 18.08
N ASP A 55 2.82 -11.53 19.17
CA ASP A 55 3.41 -11.85 20.47
C ASP A 55 2.67 -13.02 21.15
N ILE A 56 1.34 -13.03 21.08
CA ILE A 56 0.49 -14.14 21.57
C ILE A 56 0.77 -15.46 20.82
N GLY A 57 1.26 -15.40 19.58
CA GLY A 57 1.56 -16.60 18.79
C GLY A 57 0.33 -17.29 18.18
N CYS A 58 -0.83 -16.63 18.16
CA CYS A 58 -2.03 -17.16 17.51
C CYS A 58 -1.82 -17.37 15.99
N TYR A 59 -2.65 -18.22 15.34
CA TYR A 59 -2.54 -18.48 13.91
C TYR A 59 -2.48 -17.19 13.07
N ARG A 60 -3.31 -16.21 13.40
CA ARG A 60 -3.31 -14.90 12.73
C ARG A 60 -1.96 -14.20 12.85
N GLY A 61 -1.36 -14.20 14.04
CA GLY A 61 -0.04 -13.64 14.30
C GLY A 61 1.07 -14.30 13.48
N ILE A 62 1.07 -15.64 13.42
CA ILE A 62 2.04 -16.41 12.62
C ILE A 62 1.91 -16.05 11.13
N ARG A 63 0.68 -15.90 10.63
CA ARG A 63 0.43 -15.48 9.23
C ARG A 63 0.87 -14.04 8.97
N HIS A 64 0.64 -13.13 9.92
CA HIS A 64 1.14 -11.76 9.85
C HIS A 64 2.68 -11.72 9.80
N ARG A 65 3.36 -12.51 10.63
CA ARG A 65 4.83 -12.63 10.67
C ARG A 65 5.40 -13.20 9.37
N ARG A 66 4.74 -14.21 8.79
CA ARG A 66 5.14 -14.84 7.52
C ARG A 66 4.76 -14.03 6.26
N GLY A 67 4.12 -12.88 6.41
CA GLY A 67 3.68 -12.09 5.26
C GLY A 67 2.63 -12.79 4.39
N LEU A 68 1.76 -13.61 5.01
CA LEU A 68 0.72 -14.37 4.30
C LEU A 68 -0.68 -13.80 4.60
N PRO A 69 -1.66 -14.03 3.71
CA PRO A 69 -3.06 -13.68 3.97
C PRO A 69 -3.58 -14.38 5.23
N VAL A 70 -4.38 -13.64 6.01
CA VAL A 70 -4.76 -13.97 7.40
C VAL A 70 -6.19 -14.50 7.49
N ARG A 71 -7.06 -14.21 6.51
CA ARG A 71 -8.49 -14.58 6.51
C ARG A 71 -8.77 -15.93 5.81
N GLY A 72 -7.82 -16.87 5.88
CA GLY A 72 -7.99 -18.21 5.30
C GLY A 72 -7.93 -18.28 3.76
N GLN A 73 -7.52 -17.21 3.08
CA GLN A 73 -7.40 -17.23 1.61
C GLN A 73 -6.34 -18.23 1.12
N ARG A 74 -6.60 -18.90 -0.01
CA ARG A 74 -5.68 -19.85 -0.66
C ARG A 74 -4.36 -19.16 -1.03
N THR A 75 -3.23 -19.73 -0.62
CA THR A 75 -1.90 -19.13 -0.86
C THR A 75 -1.07 -19.77 -1.97
N HIS A 76 -1.57 -20.82 -2.61
CA HIS A 76 -0.84 -21.53 -3.67
C HIS A 76 -0.63 -20.64 -4.92
N THR A 77 -1.67 -19.96 -5.38
CA THR A 77 -1.66 -19.17 -6.62
C THR A 77 -1.63 -17.66 -6.36
N ASN A 78 -2.78 -17.06 -6.02
CA ASN A 78 -3.02 -15.62 -6.03
C ASN A 78 -3.02 -15.03 -4.61
N ALA A 79 -1.84 -14.61 -4.14
CA ALA A 79 -1.68 -13.94 -2.85
C ALA A 79 -0.71 -12.75 -2.91
N ARG A 80 -0.59 -12.10 -4.07
CA ARG A 80 0.46 -11.10 -4.36
C ARG A 80 0.34 -9.81 -3.56
N THR A 81 -0.87 -9.35 -3.25
CA THR A 81 -1.08 -8.16 -2.41
C THR A 81 -0.42 -8.29 -1.03
N ARG A 82 -0.29 -9.52 -0.51
CA ARG A 82 0.34 -9.78 0.80
C ARG A 82 1.74 -10.37 0.69
N LYS A 83 1.99 -11.27 -0.26
CA LYS A 83 3.31 -11.88 -0.51
C LYS A 83 4.31 -10.92 -1.16
N GLY A 84 3.84 -9.81 -1.74
CA GLY A 84 4.63 -8.92 -2.57
C GLY A 84 4.79 -9.41 -4.02
N PRO A 85 5.55 -8.66 -4.83
CA PRO A 85 5.83 -8.97 -6.22
C PRO A 85 6.39 -10.40 -6.39
N ARG A 86 6.23 -10.97 -7.59
CA ARG A 86 6.88 -12.24 -7.93
C ARG A 86 8.38 -12.05 -7.82
N ARG A 87 9.01 -12.66 -6.82
CA ARG A 87 10.46 -12.88 -6.81
C ARG A 87 10.75 -13.82 -7.97
N GLY A 88 11.14 -13.25 -9.11
CA GLY A 88 11.65 -14.01 -10.24
C GLY A 88 12.94 -14.70 -9.81
N VAL A 89 13.17 -15.90 -10.31
CA VAL A 89 14.52 -16.46 -10.33
C VAL A 89 15.33 -15.46 -11.14
N MET A 90 16.39 -14.91 -10.54
CA MET A 90 17.36 -14.08 -11.25
C MET A 90 17.89 -14.92 -12.41
N VAL A 91 17.33 -14.73 -13.60
CA VAL A 91 17.88 -15.30 -14.83
C VAL A 91 19.20 -14.57 -14.99
N LYS A 92 20.31 -15.24 -14.61
CA LYS A 92 21.64 -14.81 -15.01
C LYS A 92 21.59 -14.68 -16.53
N LYS A 93 21.57 -13.46 -17.04
CA LYS A 93 21.65 -13.19 -18.47
C LYS A 93 23.00 -13.77 -18.91
N LYS A 94 22.96 -14.90 -19.63
CA LYS A 94 24.14 -15.46 -20.29
C LYS A 94 24.72 -14.34 -21.16
N PRO A 95 25.98 -13.92 -21.01
CA PRO A 95 26.56 -12.96 -21.93
C PRO A 95 26.47 -13.57 -23.32
N ALA A 96 25.82 -12.86 -24.23
CA ALA A 96 25.74 -13.25 -25.63
C ALA A 96 27.17 -13.40 -26.14
N ALA A 97 27.49 -14.59 -26.64
CA ALA A 97 28.75 -14.86 -27.31
C ALA A 97 28.94 -13.84 -28.44
N ALA A 98 30.16 -13.32 -28.54
CA ALA A 98 30.58 -12.33 -29.52
C ALA A 98 30.15 -12.72 -30.95
N ALA A 99 29.57 -11.77 -31.69
CA ALA A 99 29.31 -11.92 -33.11
C ALA A 99 30.64 -12.17 -33.87
N PRO A 100 30.69 -13.07 -34.86
CA PRO A 100 31.87 -13.25 -35.68
C PRO A 100 32.16 -12.00 -36.52
N ALA A 101 33.43 -11.61 -36.58
CA ALA A 101 33.93 -10.44 -37.26
C ALA A 101 33.58 -10.42 -38.76
N ALA A 102 33.19 -9.25 -39.28
CA ALA A 102 32.93 -9.02 -40.70
C ALA A 102 34.24 -9.14 -41.53
N PRO A 103 34.20 -9.69 -42.75
CA PRO A 103 35.38 -9.78 -43.60
C PRO A 103 35.77 -8.40 -44.18
N ALA A 104 37.08 -8.12 -44.21
CA ALA A 104 37.69 -6.86 -44.65
C ALA A 104 37.38 -6.51 -46.13
N PRO A 105 37.30 -5.21 -46.49
CA PRO A 105 37.05 -4.80 -47.87
C PRO A 105 38.27 -5.06 -48.77
N LYS A 106 38.05 -5.73 -49.90
CA LYS A 106 39.07 -5.90 -50.96
C LYS A 106 39.37 -4.53 -51.57
N LYS A 107 40.65 -4.11 -51.55
CA LYS A 107 41.13 -2.94 -52.28
C LYS A 107 40.99 -3.18 -53.78
N ALA A 108 40.19 -2.37 -54.46
CA ALA A 108 40.21 -2.26 -55.91
C ALA A 108 41.43 -1.40 -56.28
N GLY A 109 42.37 -1.99 -57.03
CA GLY A 109 43.50 -1.27 -57.59
C GLY A 109 43.11 -0.54 -58.87
N ALA A 110 43.64 0.67 -59.01
CA ALA A 110 44.04 1.31 -60.25
C ALA A 110 45.40 1.95 -59.99
#